data_AF-A0A369GPB6-F1
#
_entry.id   AF-A0A369GPB6-F1
#
_cell.length_a   1.000
_cell.length_b   1.000
_cell.length_c   1.000
_cell.angle_alpha   90.00
_cell.angle_beta   90.00
_cell.angle_gamma   90.00
#
_symmetry.space_group_name_H-M   'P 1'
#
loop_
_entity.id
_entity.type
_entity.pdbx_description
1 polymer ?
#
loop_
_entity_poly.entity_id
_entity_poly.type
_entity_poly.pdbx_seq_one_letter_code
_entity_poly.pdbx_strand_id
1 'polypeptide(L)'
;MFISPKWLYAAASIASSLLLLFPTPTSAQQRYPGAPKNMFSYRPQGRATAFIAFLISETDQSDADRHSPLYFRRRGGIGDVPEDLRGQPPYSDTEYGYETLSTRQGGTGPWVRLSLNLSSEVENLHGGYRSFIVYAVSTSPNMMPSSSTDRSEMSALGGVPWSQIRGWAYLNWDQWRMPDSLDWERNEEFDERWYAFGANVVQPLLSGNGERPDDLFRRHVAWHYLRFITEPSDPERHLLSQLLDWRPYARPRDFPLIRYGLHDEEGERQLALAEAGPSSSSSTCDGSRQPDSLQYSIINQFDYENLGPYVPEFVRHGMRTTSRPSDRMCNAALFYLRGLYFTTTKRDVPKSQPPSSSSSSSNADDIFNNTNLCKEQGDTSSCLRVADLVKGSCNSISSLTVDIHLGEKGTDEAIGLLIGGASTTTTTTTEAVIPLLPFSDTATPHRTVKDVRVDMKRVFGSDVVPLRDIDYIVLLDTPRLGSDPRDWTLGGITLTASCANLAQKMTMSSYSSVNEVVQNSSPSTNRQPETVWRRDLNREDWKIVA
;
A
#
# COMPACT_ATOMS: atom_id res chain seq x y z
N MET A 1 -4.67 -7.72 -88.91
CA MET A 1 -3.66 -8.26 -87.98
C MET A 1 -4.40 -9.22 -87.06
N PHE A 2 -4.44 -10.50 -87.42
CA PHE A 2 -5.23 -11.53 -86.72
C PHE A 2 -4.39 -12.16 -85.62
N ILE A 3 -4.76 -11.93 -84.37
CA ILE A 3 -4.17 -12.61 -83.21
C ILE A 3 -4.79 -14.00 -83.14
N SER A 4 -3.93 -15.01 -83.21
CA SER A 4 -4.27 -16.43 -83.23
C SER A 4 -4.88 -16.88 -81.88
N PRO A 5 -5.94 -17.72 -81.86
CA PRO A 5 -6.62 -18.18 -80.64
C PRO A 5 -5.75 -19.08 -79.73
N LYS A 6 -4.53 -19.42 -80.16
CA LYS A 6 -3.66 -20.36 -79.43
C LYS A 6 -2.99 -19.75 -78.18
N TRP A 7 -3.04 -18.43 -77.99
CA TRP A 7 -2.42 -17.77 -76.83
C TRP A 7 -3.34 -17.63 -75.61
N LEU A 8 -4.66 -17.79 -75.77
CA LEU A 8 -5.61 -17.72 -74.63
C LEU A 8 -5.64 -19.00 -73.79
N TYR A 9 -5.30 -20.16 -74.37
CA TYR A 9 -5.26 -21.42 -73.63
C TYR A 9 -3.97 -21.62 -72.83
N ALA A 10 -2.85 -20.99 -73.21
CA ALA A 10 -1.59 -21.09 -72.47
C ALA A 10 -1.60 -20.25 -71.17
N ALA A 11 -2.30 -19.12 -71.14
CA ALA A 11 -2.40 -18.28 -69.94
C ALA A 11 -3.33 -18.88 -68.86
N ALA A 12 -4.37 -19.62 -69.25
CA ALA A 12 -5.29 -20.26 -68.31
C ALA A 12 -4.66 -21.47 -67.58
N SER A 13 -3.79 -22.24 -68.23
CA SER A 13 -3.12 -23.38 -67.58
C SER A 13 -2.00 -22.97 -66.61
N ILE A 14 -1.36 -21.82 -66.81
CA ILE A 14 -0.36 -21.30 -65.88
C ILE A 14 -1.02 -20.69 -64.62
N ALA A 15 -2.19 -20.05 -64.77
CA ALA A 15 -2.95 -19.51 -63.63
C ALA A 15 -3.55 -20.62 -62.73
N SER A 16 -4.01 -21.75 -63.28
CA SER A 16 -4.46 -22.90 -62.48
C SER A 16 -3.32 -23.66 -61.79
N SER A 17 -2.09 -23.56 -62.29
CA SER A 17 -0.93 -24.25 -61.70
C SER A 17 -0.23 -23.41 -60.61
N LEU A 18 -0.41 -22.08 -60.59
CA LEU A 18 0.10 -21.22 -59.53
C LEU A 18 -0.80 -21.13 -58.28
N LEU A 19 -2.08 -21.52 -58.38
CA LEU A 19 -3.01 -21.56 -57.24
C LEU A 19 -2.81 -22.78 -56.32
N LEU A 20 -1.96 -23.75 -56.70
CA LEU A 20 -1.62 -24.92 -55.88
C LEU A 20 -0.29 -24.79 -55.13
N LEU A 21 0.39 -23.64 -55.21
CA LEU A 21 1.66 -23.37 -54.53
C LEU A 21 1.57 -22.30 -53.43
N PHE A 22 0.36 -21.85 -53.09
CA PHE A 22 0.19 -21.26 -51.77
C PHE A 22 0.12 -22.42 -50.80
N PRO A 23 1.13 -22.64 -49.93
CA PRO A 23 0.93 -23.53 -48.80
C PRO A 23 -0.33 -23.01 -48.13
N THR A 24 -1.39 -23.83 -48.08
CA THR A 24 -2.47 -23.60 -47.12
C THR A 24 -1.75 -23.25 -45.84
N PRO A 25 -1.97 -22.08 -45.22
CA PRO A 25 -1.33 -21.77 -43.96
C PRO A 25 -1.70 -22.94 -43.06
N THR A 26 -0.76 -23.86 -42.85
CA THR A 26 -0.87 -24.93 -41.89
C THR A 26 -0.99 -24.15 -40.61
N SER A 27 -2.23 -24.01 -40.17
CA SER A 27 -2.60 -23.15 -39.08
C SER A 27 -1.62 -23.44 -37.96
N ALA A 28 -0.81 -22.45 -37.59
CA ALA A 28 0.11 -22.55 -36.46
C ALA A 28 -0.62 -22.90 -35.15
N GLN A 29 -1.97 -23.00 -35.17
CA GLN A 29 -2.83 -23.66 -34.19
C GLN A 29 -2.46 -25.11 -33.86
N GLN A 30 -1.67 -25.81 -34.69
CA GLN A 30 -1.24 -27.19 -34.40
C GLN A 30 0.15 -27.28 -33.75
N ARG A 31 0.62 -26.23 -33.07
CA ARG A 31 1.91 -26.30 -32.35
C ARG A 31 1.90 -27.30 -31.19
N TYR A 32 0.73 -27.67 -30.64
CA TYR A 32 0.64 -28.58 -29.49
C TYR A 32 -0.45 -29.64 -29.65
N PRO A 33 -0.16 -30.92 -29.37
CA PRO A 33 -1.18 -31.98 -29.34
C PRO A 33 -2.24 -31.68 -28.28
N GLY A 34 -3.48 -32.08 -28.50
CA GLY A 34 -4.55 -31.88 -27.52
C GLY A 34 -4.25 -32.60 -26.19
N ALA A 35 -4.44 -31.91 -25.06
CA ALA A 35 -4.33 -32.52 -23.75
C ALA A 35 -5.42 -33.61 -23.55
N PRO A 36 -5.10 -34.76 -22.92
CA PRO A 36 -6.09 -35.76 -22.56
C PRO A 36 -7.21 -35.16 -21.67
N LYS A 37 -8.45 -35.62 -21.84
CA LYS A 37 -9.62 -35.10 -21.08
C LYS A 37 -9.52 -35.24 -19.56
N ASN A 38 -8.61 -36.07 -19.07
CA ASN A 38 -8.36 -36.37 -17.66
C ASN A 38 -6.99 -35.87 -17.15
N MET A 39 -6.32 -35.01 -17.92
CA MET A 39 -4.99 -34.49 -17.56
C MET A 39 -5.02 -33.56 -16.35
N PHE A 40 -6.11 -32.81 -16.17
CA PHE A 40 -6.27 -31.83 -15.11
C PHE A 40 -7.54 -32.07 -14.31
N SER A 41 -7.52 -31.65 -13.05
CA SER A 41 -8.70 -31.63 -12.20
C SER A 41 -9.13 -30.18 -11.94
N TYR A 42 -10.45 -29.96 -11.94
CA TYR A 42 -11.04 -28.67 -11.61
C TYR A 42 -11.94 -28.83 -10.39
N ARG A 43 -11.50 -28.30 -9.25
CA ARG A 43 -12.25 -28.28 -7.99
C ARG A 43 -11.89 -27.00 -7.26
N PRO A 44 -12.56 -25.87 -7.56
CA PRO A 44 -12.27 -24.62 -6.87
C PRO A 44 -12.53 -24.81 -5.37
N GLN A 45 -11.56 -24.42 -4.55
CA GLN A 45 -11.70 -24.33 -3.11
C GLN A 45 -12.60 -23.14 -2.75
N GLY A 46 -12.98 -23.04 -1.48
CA GLY A 46 -13.76 -21.90 -0.98
C GLY A 46 -13.10 -20.56 -1.35
N ARG A 47 -13.95 -19.54 -1.54
CA ARG A 47 -13.51 -18.17 -1.79
C ARG A 47 -12.58 -17.72 -0.68
N ALA A 48 -11.43 -17.21 -1.05
CA ALA A 48 -10.44 -16.75 -0.09
C ALA A 48 -9.74 -15.49 -0.61
N THR A 49 -9.09 -14.78 0.30
CA THR A 49 -8.15 -13.72 -0.06
C THR A 49 -6.75 -14.26 0.14
N ALA A 50 -5.93 -14.11 -0.87
CA ALA A 50 -4.51 -14.37 -0.79
C ALA A 50 -3.75 -13.05 -0.63
N PHE A 51 -2.55 -13.12 -0.09
CA PHE A 51 -1.72 -12.00 0.28
C PHE A 51 -0.34 -12.18 -0.34
N ILE A 52 0.25 -11.08 -0.79
CA ILE A 52 1.62 -11.05 -1.27
C ILE A 52 2.25 -9.74 -0.83
N ALA A 53 3.44 -9.82 -0.26
CA ALA A 53 4.16 -8.66 0.21
C ALA A 53 5.41 -8.38 -0.62
N PHE A 54 5.68 -7.10 -0.85
CA PHE A 54 6.87 -6.62 -1.54
C PHE A 54 7.64 -5.65 -0.66
N LEU A 55 8.96 -5.75 -0.74
CA LEU A 55 9.86 -4.79 -0.14
C LEU A 55 9.82 -3.48 -0.93
N ILE A 56 9.62 -2.37 -0.23
CA ILE A 56 9.80 -1.01 -0.76
C ILE A 56 11.28 -0.66 -0.54
N SER A 57 12.05 -0.53 -1.62
CA SER A 57 13.49 -0.26 -1.54
C SER A 57 13.74 1.17 -1.04
N GLU A 58 14.48 1.32 0.06
CA GLU A 58 14.90 2.64 0.58
C GLU A 58 16.20 3.15 -0.07
N THR A 59 17.01 2.26 -0.67
CA THR A 59 18.43 2.53 -0.91
C THR A 59 18.77 2.98 -2.32
N ASP A 60 17.84 2.89 -3.28
CA ASP A 60 18.10 3.28 -4.66
C ASP A 60 16.93 4.10 -5.22
N GLN A 61 17.14 5.41 -5.38
CA GLN A 61 16.13 6.36 -5.88
C GLN A 61 15.60 5.97 -7.27
N SER A 62 16.38 5.19 -8.03
CA SER A 62 15.98 4.73 -9.35
C SER A 62 14.85 3.69 -9.33
N ASP A 63 14.60 3.06 -8.17
CA ASP A 63 13.67 1.93 -8.01
C ASP A 63 12.62 2.13 -6.91
N ALA A 64 12.47 3.34 -6.36
CA ALA A 64 11.50 3.63 -5.30
C ALA A 64 10.05 3.29 -5.68
N ASP A 65 9.73 3.32 -6.98
CA ASP A 65 8.41 2.98 -7.50
C ASP A 65 8.23 1.49 -7.81
N ARG A 66 9.30 0.68 -7.76
CA ARG A 66 9.19 -0.77 -7.99
C ARG A 66 8.30 -1.36 -6.90
N HIS A 67 7.31 -2.14 -7.35
CA HIS A 67 6.28 -2.75 -6.51
C HIS A 67 5.22 -1.79 -5.93
N SER A 68 5.21 -0.51 -6.32
CA SER A 68 4.10 0.39 -5.98
C SER A 68 2.79 -0.02 -6.68
N PRO A 69 1.62 0.41 -6.17
CA PRO A 69 0.34 0.14 -6.81
C PRO A 69 0.30 0.68 -8.24
N LEU A 70 0.87 1.87 -8.45
CA LEU A 70 0.95 2.51 -9.76
C LEU A 70 1.84 1.71 -10.73
N TYR A 71 2.94 1.14 -10.25
CA TYR A 71 3.82 0.28 -11.04
C TYR A 71 3.10 -0.97 -11.52
N PHE A 72 2.46 -1.73 -10.62
CA PHE A 72 1.73 -2.93 -11.02
C PHE A 72 0.51 -2.61 -11.87
N ARG A 73 -0.19 -1.51 -11.61
CA ARG A 73 -1.28 -1.03 -12.47
C ARG A 73 -0.81 -0.77 -13.91
N ARG A 74 0.31 -0.05 -14.10
CA ARG A 74 0.89 0.21 -15.44
C ARG A 74 1.27 -1.06 -16.18
N ARG A 75 1.73 -2.07 -15.44
CA ARG A 75 2.06 -3.39 -15.96
C ARG A 75 0.85 -4.30 -16.12
N GLY A 76 -0.34 -3.86 -15.69
CA GLY A 76 -1.62 -4.58 -15.69
C GLY A 76 -1.72 -5.72 -14.68
N GLY A 77 -0.83 -5.79 -13.68
CA GLY A 77 -0.84 -6.81 -12.64
C GLY A 77 0.50 -7.03 -11.95
N ILE A 78 0.52 -7.98 -11.01
CA ILE A 78 1.71 -8.46 -10.31
C ILE A 78 2.25 -9.69 -11.03
N GLY A 79 3.47 -9.58 -11.55
CA GLY A 79 4.21 -10.66 -12.17
C GLY A 79 5.32 -10.11 -13.06
N ASP A 80 6.19 -11.01 -13.49
CA ASP A 80 7.24 -10.66 -14.43
C ASP A 80 6.65 -10.43 -15.81
N VAL A 81 6.90 -9.23 -16.34
CA VAL A 81 6.75 -8.88 -17.74
C VAL A 81 8.17 -8.59 -18.20
N PRO A 82 8.86 -9.60 -18.79
CA PRO A 82 10.23 -9.45 -19.23
C PRO A 82 10.28 -8.32 -20.28
N GLU A 83 11.08 -7.29 -20.02
CA GLU A 83 11.16 -6.09 -20.86
C GLU A 83 11.69 -6.39 -22.28
N ASP A 84 12.28 -7.57 -22.52
CA ASP A 84 12.95 -7.92 -23.77
C ASP A 84 12.50 -9.27 -24.37
N LEU A 85 11.18 -9.49 -24.49
CA LEU A 85 10.60 -10.66 -25.18
C LEU A 85 10.79 -10.64 -26.71
N ARG A 86 11.99 -10.31 -27.20
CA ARG A 86 12.38 -10.45 -28.62
C ARG A 86 12.63 -11.92 -29.00
N GLY A 87 11.65 -12.79 -28.75
CA GLY A 87 11.56 -14.12 -29.33
C GLY A 87 12.18 -15.28 -28.56
N GLN A 88 12.76 -15.06 -27.37
CA GLN A 88 13.15 -16.16 -26.47
C GLN A 88 12.12 -16.34 -25.34
N PRO A 89 11.80 -17.59 -24.95
CA PRO A 89 11.03 -17.84 -23.74
C PRO A 89 11.79 -17.20 -22.57
N PRO A 90 11.13 -16.37 -21.76
CA PRO A 90 11.81 -15.68 -20.67
C PRO A 90 12.25 -16.61 -19.54
N TYR A 91 11.73 -17.84 -19.53
CA TYR A 91 11.88 -18.81 -18.46
C TYR A 91 12.36 -20.15 -18.99
N SER A 92 13.20 -20.82 -18.20
CA SER A 92 13.54 -22.21 -18.46
C SER A 92 12.30 -23.09 -18.35
N ASP A 93 12.24 -24.22 -19.06
CA ASP A 93 11.09 -25.13 -18.97
C ASP A 93 10.85 -25.62 -17.52
N THR A 94 11.94 -25.80 -16.76
CA THR A 94 11.87 -26.21 -15.36
C THR A 94 11.16 -25.20 -14.46
N GLU A 95 11.23 -23.91 -14.76
CA GLU A 95 10.56 -22.85 -13.98
C GLU A 95 9.04 -22.89 -14.05
N TYR A 96 8.45 -23.61 -15.02
CA TYR A 96 7.00 -23.80 -15.08
C TYR A 96 6.47 -24.80 -14.04
N GLY A 97 7.33 -25.35 -13.17
CA GLY A 97 6.89 -26.10 -11.99
C GLY A 97 6.72 -25.19 -10.75
N TYR A 98 5.54 -25.17 -10.13
CA TYR A 98 5.26 -24.26 -9.01
C TYR A 98 6.02 -24.59 -7.70
N GLU A 99 6.67 -25.74 -7.60
CA GLU A 99 7.47 -26.17 -6.43
C GLU A 99 8.98 -26.14 -6.67
N THR A 100 9.40 -25.69 -7.86
CA THR A 100 10.82 -25.57 -8.21
C THR A 100 11.51 -24.46 -7.44
N LEU A 101 12.84 -24.57 -7.30
CA LEU A 101 13.64 -23.64 -6.50
C LEU A 101 13.53 -22.19 -6.95
N SER A 102 13.42 -21.93 -8.26
CA SER A 102 13.22 -20.59 -8.82
C SER A 102 11.92 -19.97 -8.32
N THR A 103 10.82 -20.73 -8.26
CA THR A 103 9.53 -20.27 -7.75
C THR A 103 9.57 -19.91 -6.26
N ARG A 104 10.54 -20.45 -5.49
CA ARG A 104 10.67 -20.17 -4.06
C ARG A 104 11.31 -18.82 -3.75
N GLN A 105 12.03 -18.21 -4.68
CA GLN A 105 12.92 -17.05 -4.41
C GLN A 105 12.35 -15.67 -4.79
N GLY A 106 11.03 -15.49 -4.80
CA GLY A 106 10.44 -14.16 -4.67
C GLY A 106 9.95 -13.52 -5.97
N GLY A 107 8.83 -14.04 -6.49
CA GLY A 107 7.99 -13.33 -7.46
C GLY A 107 8.54 -13.24 -8.88
N THR A 108 9.70 -13.82 -9.16
CA THR A 108 10.24 -13.94 -10.52
C THR A 108 9.86 -15.30 -11.12
N GLY A 109 9.60 -15.32 -12.43
CA GLY A 109 9.19 -16.51 -13.16
C GLY A 109 7.72 -16.54 -13.60
N PRO A 110 7.26 -17.68 -14.14
CA PRO A 110 5.88 -17.85 -14.60
C PRO A 110 4.88 -18.03 -13.44
N TRP A 111 5.34 -18.02 -12.19
CA TRP A 111 4.54 -18.24 -11.00
C TRP A 111 4.74 -17.11 -9.99
N VAL A 112 3.65 -16.54 -9.49
CA VAL A 112 3.67 -15.56 -8.41
C VAL A 112 3.20 -16.25 -7.13
N ARG A 113 4.04 -16.28 -6.08
CA ARG A 113 3.70 -16.91 -4.80
C ARG A 113 2.85 -15.97 -3.95
N LEU A 114 1.84 -16.52 -3.30
CA LEU A 114 0.95 -15.83 -2.37
C LEU A 114 0.71 -16.70 -1.13
N SER A 115 0.28 -16.09 -0.04
CA SER A 115 -0.17 -16.74 1.18
C SER A 115 -1.66 -16.56 1.40
N LEU A 116 -2.38 -17.59 1.84
CA LEU A 116 -3.76 -17.55 2.33
C LEU A 116 -3.88 -16.89 3.70
N ASN A 117 -2.77 -16.76 4.42
CA ASN A 117 -2.74 -16.28 5.79
C ASN A 117 -1.92 -14.98 5.83
N LEU A 118 -2.63 -13.86 6.04
CA LEU A 118 -2.00 -12.55 6.15
C LEU A 118 -0.95 -12.52 7.26
N SER A 119 -1.23 -13.11 8.43
CA SER A 119 -0.27 -13.19 9.53
C SER A 119 0.97 -13.97 9.13
N SER A 120 0.82 -15.11 8.44
CA SER A 120 1.97 -15.88 7.93
C SER A 120 2.79 -15.06 6.93
N GLU A 121 2.13 -14.39 5.97
CA GLU A 121 2.81 -13.56 4.97
C GLU A 121 3.64 -12.47 5.65
N VAL A 122 3.03 -11.77 6.61
CA VAL A 122 3.61 -10.64 7.31
C VAL A 122 4.69 -11.08 8.31
N GLU A 123 4.51 -12.18 9.04
CA GLU A 123 5.50 -12.75 9.97
C GLU A 123 6.74 -13.28 9.26
N ASN A 124 6.59 -13.75 8.02
CA ASN A 124 7.71 -14.19 7.18
C ASN A 124 8.53 -13.02 6.62
N LEU A 125 7.98 -11.81 6.61
CA LEU A 125 8.76 -10.60 6.37
C LEU A 125 9.70 -10.43 7.56
N HIS A 126 10.99 -10.61 7.31
CA HIS A 126 12.00 -10.46 8.35
C HIS A 126 12.03 -8.97 8.73
N GLY A 127 11.21 -8.60 9.74
CA GLY A 127 10.85 -7.24 10.16
C GLY A 127 11.98 -6.40 10.75
N GLY A 128 13.12 -6.34 10.07
CA GLY A 128 14.06 -5.23 10.19
C GLY A 128 13.55 -4.04 9.38
N TYR A 129 14.00 -2.82 9.74
CA TYR A 129 13.90 -1.43 9.19
C TYR A 129 13.24 -1.10 7.84
N ARG A 130 12.61 -2.03 7.16
CA ARG A 130 12.20 -1.96 5.78
C ARG A 130 10.70 -1.80 5.74
N SER A 131 10.25 -0.85 4.93
CA SER A 131 8.83 -0.70 4.62
C SER A 131 8.42 -1.76 3.60
N PHE A 132 7.29 -2.41 3.82
CA PHE A 132 6.70 -3.34 2.84
C PHE A 132 5.37 -2.81 2.36
N ILE A 133 4.91 -3.31 1.22
CA ILE A 133 3.53 -3.15 0.76
C ILE A 133 2.93 -4.54 0.61
N VAL A 134 1.76 -4.74 1.21
CA VAL A 134 1.02 -5.99 1.17
C VAL A 134 -0.18 -5.82 0.25
N TYR A 135 -0.35 -6.71 -0.72
CA TYR A 135 -1.50 -6.72 -1.62
C TYR A 135 -2.49 -7.82 -1.20
N ALA A 136 -3.77 -7.48 -1.18
CA ALA A 136 -4.86 -8.43 -1.03
C ALA A 136 -5.38 -8.82 -2.41
N VAL A 137 -5.43 -10.12 -2.69
CA VAL A 137 -5.73 -10.68 -4.00
C VAL A 137 -6.90 -11.66 -3.87
N SER A 138 -7.91 -11.54 -4.74
CA SER A 138 -8.98 -12.56 -4.78
C SER A 138 -8.43 -13.87 -5.33
N THR A 139 -8.79 -15.02 -4.77
CA THR A 139 -8.33 -16.31 -5.35
C THR A 139 -9.00 -16.62 -6.70
N SER A 140 -8.33 -17.43 -7.53
CA SER A 140 -8.80 -17.79 -8.87
C SER A 140 -8.23 -19.14 -9.33
N PRO A 141 -8.77 -19.77 -10.39
CA PRO A 141 -8.34 -21.10 -10.78
C PRO A 141 -6.96 -21.18 -11.44
N ASN A 142 -6.31 -20.06 -11.77
CA ASN A 142 -4.89 -20.07 -12.14
C ASN A 142 -3.96 -20.15 -10.91
N MET A 143 -4.51 -20.22 -9.69
CA MET A 143 -3.75 -20.42 -8.45
C MET A 143 -3.79 -21.87 -8.00
N MET A 144 -2.64 -22.39 -7.56
CA MET A 144 -2.48 -23.74 -7.04
C MET A 144 -1.89 -23.70 -5.64
N PRO A 145 -2.43 -24.45 -4.68
CA PRO A 145 -1.77 -24.64 -3.40
C PRO A 145 -0.46 -25.40 -3.58
N SER A 146 0.54 -25.01 -2.80
CA SER A 146 1.75 -25.79 -2.64
C SER A 146 1.40 -27.19 -2.09
N SER A 147 2.10 -28.24 -2.56
CA SER A 147 1.99 -29.57 -1.94
C SER A 147 2.82 -29.72 -0.67
N SER A 148 3.60 -28.69 -0.30
CA SER A 148 4.28 -28.64 0.99
C SER A 148 3.30 -28.78 2.15
N THR A 149 3.82 -29.13 3.34
CA THR A 149 3.02 -29.22 4.57
C THR A 149 2.34 -27.89 4.91
N ASP A 150 2.84 -26.78 4.37
CA ASP A 150 2.25 -25.47 4.53
C ASP A 150 1.14 -25.24 3.49
N ARG A 151 -0.09 -25.58 3.89
CA ARG A 151 -1.29 -25.36 3.09
C ARG A 151 -1.67 -23.89 2.95
N SER A 152 -0.95 -22.97 3.59
CA SER A 152 -1.20 -21.55 3.45
C SER A 152 -0.59 -20.97 2.18
N GLU A 153 0.27 -21.69 1.47
CA GLU A 153 0.95 -21.14 0.29
C GLU A 153 0.25 -21.52 -1.01
N MET A 154 0.20 -20.56 -1.94
CA MET A 154 -0.30 -20.76 -3.30
C MET A 154 0.62 -20.10 -4.32
N SER A 155 0.54 -20.56 -5.56
CA SER A 155 1.25 -19.98 -6.69
C SER A 155 0.28 -19.68 -7.82
N ALA A 156 0.26 -18.43 -8.30
CA ALA A 156 -0.53 -17.96 -9.42
C ALA A 156 0.25 -18.11 -10.74
N LEU A 157 -0.22 -19.01 -11.60
CA LEU A 157 0.34 -19.25 -12.92
C LEU A 157 0.08 -18.05 -13.83
N GLY A 158 1.15 -17.53 -14.44
CA GLY A 158 1.13 -16.37 -15.31
C GLY A 158 0.99 -15.02 -14.61
N GLY A 159 1.03 -15.01 -13.27
CA GLY A 159 0.88 -13.82 -12.44
C GLY A 159 -0.57 -13.49 -12.04
N VAL A 160 -0.75 -12.30 -11.49
CA VAL A 160 -2.01 -11.80 -10.92
C VAL A 160 -2.44 -10.53 -11.66
N PRO A 161 -3.51 -10.55 -12.47
CA PRO A 161 -4.01 -9.35 -13.15
C PRO A 161 -4.41 -8.23 -12.17
N TRP A 162 -4.29 -6.98 -12.61
CA TRP A 162 -4.62 -5.81 -11.78
C TRP A 162 -6.08 -5.83 -11.29
N SER A 163 -7.02 -6.26 -12.13
CA SER A 163 -8.43 -6.39 -11.76
C SER A 163 -8.69 -7.42 -10.67
N GLN A 164 -7.74 -8.32 -10.40
CA GLN A 164 -7.82 -9.36 -9.36
C GLN A 164 -7.36 -8.87 -7.98
N ILE A 165 -6.63 -7.75 -7.93
CA ILE A 165 -6.11 -7.14 -6.70
C ILE A 165 -7.23 -6.32 -6.06
N ARG A 166 -7.60 -6.67 -4.83
CA ARG A 166 -8.66 -6.01 -4.06
C ARG A 166 -8.23 -4.67 -3.48
N GLY A 167 -6.96 -4.59 -3.10
CA GLY A 167 -6.38 -3.43 -2.42
C GLY A 167 -4.98 -3.73 -1.93
N TRP A 168 -4.38 -2.76 -1.26
CA TRP A 168 -3.05 -2.86 -0.68
C TRP A 168 -2.98 -2.12 0.65
N ALA A 169 -2.01 -2.48 1.48
CA ALA A 169 -1.71 -1.77 2.71
C ALA A 169 -0.19 -1.56 2.80
N TYR A 170 0.20 -0.37 3.23
CA TYR A 170 1.59 -0.12 3.58
C TYR A 170 1.85 -0.73 4.95
N LEU A 171 2.87 -1.58 5.01
CA LEU A 171 3.35 -2.19 6.23
C LEU A 171 4.52 -1.36 6.73
N ASN A 172 4.22 -0.50 7.70
CA ASN A 172 5.26 0.16 8.47
C ASN A 172 5.88 -0.83 9.46
N TRP A 173 7.06 -0.47 9.97
CA TRP A 173 7.89 -1.34 10.81
C TRP A 173 7.21 -1.85 12.10
N ASP A 174 6.08 -1.28 12.50
CA ASP A 174 5.27 -1.65 13.67
C ASP A 174 4.06 -2.53 13.34
N GLN A 175 3.51 -2.36 12.13
CA GLN A 175 2.24 -2.97 11.73
C GLN A 175 2.36 -4.47 11.41
N TRP A 176 3.58 -5.00 11.23
CA TRP A 176 3.77 -6.43 10.95
C TRP A 176 3.29 -7.36 12.08
N ARG A 177 3.12 -6.83 13.28
CA ARG A 177 2.64 -7.60 14.43
C ARG A 177 1.13 -7.58 14.60
N MET A 178 0.46 -6.67 13.90
CA MET A 178 -0.98 -6.51 13.94
C MET A 178 -1.51 -6.50 12.50
N PRO A 179 -1.40 -7.61 11.76
CA PRO A 179 -1.85 -7.71 10.37
C PRO A 179 -3.33 -7.29 10.20
N ASP A 180 -4.15 -7.52 11.23
CA ASP A 180 -5.56 -7.12 11.23
C ASP A 180 -5.77 -5.59 11.36
N SER A 181 -4.75 -4.86 11.79
CA SER A 181 -4.78 -3.39 11.93
C SER A 181 -4.26 -2.64 10.70
N LEU A 182 -3.94 -3.36 9.62
CA LEU A 182 -3.47 -2.73 8.38
C LEU A 182 -4.55 -1.81 7.80
N ASP A 183 -4.13 -0.60 7.45
CA ASP A 183 -4.98 0.35 6.75
C ASP A 183 -4.96 0.03 5.26
N TRP A 184 -6.07 -0.56 4.78
CA TRP A 184 -6.20 -1.04 3.42
C TRP A 184 -6.72 0.05 2.49
N GLU A 185 -5.92 0.41 1.50
CA GLU A 185 -6.36 1.18 0.35
C GLU A 185 -7.08 0.27 -0.64
N ARG A 186 -8.31 0.63 -0.99
CA ARG A 186 -9.13 -0.13 -1.94
C ARG A 186 -8.66 0.12 -3.38
N ASN A 187 -8.54 -0.96 -4.17
CA ASN A 187 -8.37 -0.84 -5.62
C ASN A 187 -9.73 -0.56 -6.29
N GLU A 188 -9.91 0.62 -6.87
CA GLU A 188 -11.14 1.00 -7.58
C GLU A 188 -11.36 0.19 -8.87
N GLU A 189 -10.29 -0.40 -9.44
CA GLU A 189 -10.34 -1.23 -10.66
C GLU A 189 -10.50 -2.74 -10.35
N PHE A 190 -10.71 -3.10 -9.09
CA PHE A 190 -11.03 -4.47 -8.72
C PHE A 190 -12.36 -4.92 -9.35
N ASP A 191 -12.36 -6.05 -10.06
CA ASP A 191 -13.56 -6.62 -10.65
C ASP A 191 -14.21 -7.62 -9.68
N GLU A 192 -15.36 -7.25 -9.11
CA GLU A 192 -16.07 -8.09 -8.14
C GLU A 192 -16.48 -9.47 -8.68
N ARG A 193 -16.49 -9.68 -10.01
CA ARG A 193 -16.72 -11.01 -10.60
C ARG A 193 -15.64 -12.02 -10.21
N TRP A 194 -14.47 -11.59 -9.75
CA TRP A 194 -13.46 -12.47 -9.17
C TRP A 194 -13.96 -13.22 -7.93
N TYR A 195 -14.94 -12.69 -7.20
CA TYR A 195 -15.57 -13.39 -6.08
C TYR A 195 -16.32 -14.65 -6.50
N ALA A 196 -16.59 -14.87 -7.80
CA ALA A 196 -17.19 -16.11 -8.27
C ALA A 196 -16.22 -17.30 -8.13
N PHE A 197 -14.91 -17.06 -8.00
CA PHE A 197 -13.88 -18.08 -8.11
C PHE A 197 -13.15 -18.37 -6.79
N GLY A 198 -12.42 -19.49 -6.79
CA GLY A 198 -11.47 -19.87 -5.76
C GLY A 198 -10.21 -20.49 -6.37
N ALA A 199 -9.21 -20.74 -5.54
CA ALA A 199 -7.99 -21.44 -5.97
C ALA A 199 -8.31 -22.88 -6.40
N ASN A 200 -7.58 -23.42 -7.38
CA ASN A 200 -7.79 -24.81 -7.79
C ASN A 200 -7.07 -25.77 -6.83
N VAL A 201 -7.29 -27.08 -6.99
CA VAL A 201 -6.52 -28.11 -6.28
C VAL A 201 -5.11 -28.26 -6.85
N VAL A 202 -4.22 -28.89 -6.06
CA VAL A 202 -2.88 -29.32 -6.45
C VAL A 202 -2.92 -30.00 -7.83
N GLN A 203 -2.02 -29.61 -8.73
CA GLN A 203 -1.89 -30.20 -10.07
C GLN A 203 -0.54 -30.90 -10.17
N PRO A 204 -0.46 -32.24 -9.97
CA PRO A 204 0.81 -32.96 -9.94
C PRO A 204 1.69 -32.77 -11.18
N LEU A 205 1.08 -32.59 -12.35
CA LEU A 205 1.82 -32.35 -13.61
C LEU A 205 2.50 -30.97 -13.67
N LEU A 206 2.03 -30.02 -12.86
CA LEU A 206 2.57 -28.66 -12.75
C LEU A 206 3.44 -28.46 -11.51
N SER A 207 3.58 -29.46 -10.63
CA SER A 207 4.33 -29.28 -9.38
C SER A 207 5.81 -29.01 -9.63
N GLY A 208 6.42 -29.68 -10.61
CA GLY A 208 7.87 -29.70 -10.76
C GLY A 208 8.55 -30.91 -10.12
N ASN A 209 7.87 -31.60 -9.20
CA ASN A 209 8.43 -32.67 -8.37
C ASN A 209 8.20 -34.10 -8.89
N GLY A 210 7.45 -34.28 -9.99
CA GLY A 210 7.21 -35.58 -10.62
C GLY A 210 8.06 -35.84 -11.87
N GLU A 211 8.24 -37.12 -12.19
CA GLU A 211 8.67 -37.57 -13.51
C GLU A 211 7.74 -36.95 -14.56
N ARG A 212 8.35 -36.31 -15.56
CA ARG A 212 7.60 -35.72 -16.66
C ARG A 212 6.98 -36.87 -17.45
N PRO A 213 5.74 -36.74 -17.95
CA PRO A 213 5.32 -37.57 -19.07
C PRO A 213 6.38 -37.41 -20.16
N ASP A 214 7.03 -38.51 -20.54
CA ASP A 214 8.07 -38.49 -21.55
C ASP A 214 7.56 -37.71 -22.77
N ASP A 215 8.33 -36.71 -23.22
CA ASP A 215 8.07 -35.80 -24.35
C ASP A 215 7.33 -34.46 -24.12
N LEU A 216 6.76 -34.16 -22.94
CA LEU A 216 6.12 -32.86 -22.69
C LEU A 216 6.97 -31.90 -21.86
N PHE A 217 7.29 -30.74 -22.45
CA PHE A 217 7.81 -29.57 -21.74
C PHE A 217 6.76 -29.07 -20.73
N ARG A 218 7.19 -28.73 -19.51
CA ARG A 218 6.30 -28.23 -18.43
C ARG A 218 5.59 -26.94 -18.85
N ARG A 219 6.22 -26.10 -19.66
CA ARG A 219 5.60 -24.93 -20.28
C ARG A 219 4.36 -25.30 -21.08
N HIS A 220 4.41 -26.39 -21.85
CA HIS A 220 3.25 -26.86 -22.61
C HIS A 220 2.16 -27.36 -21.68
N VAL A 221 2.52 -28.06 -20.60
CA VAL A 221 1.57 -28.46 -19.57
C VAL A 221 0.87 -27.25 -18.95
N ALA A 222 1.62 -26.19 -18.61
CA ALA A 222 1.09 -24.95 -18.06
C ALA A 222 0.14 -24.24 -19.05
N TRP A 223 0.52 -24.19 -20.32
CA TRP A 223 -0.33 -23.63 -21.38
C TRP A 223 -1.63 -24.42 -21.55
N HIS A 224 -1.55 -25.76 -21.60
CA HIS A 224 -2.72 -26.62 -21.71
C HIS A 224 -3.63 -26.51 -20.49
N TYR A 225 -3.06 -26.34 -19.30
CA TYR A 225 -3.83 -26.12 -18.09
C TYR A 225 -4.64 -24.82 -18.17
N LEU A 226 -4.00 -23.70 -18.55
CA LEU A 226 -4.70 -22.43 -18.72
C LEU A 226 -5.82 -22.55 -19.75
N ARG A 227 -5.54 -23.16 -20.91
CA ARG A 227 -6.57 -23.44 -21.91
C ARG A 227 -7.70 -24.27 -21.32
N PHE A 228 -7.41 -25.33 -20.57
CA PHE A 228 -8.42 -26.18 -19.96
C PHE A 228 -9.35 -25.41 -19.00
N ILE A 229 -8.81 -24.54 -18.14
CA ILE A 229 -9.63 -23.77 -17.19
C ILE A 229 -10.37 -22.58 -17.82
N THR A 230 -9.97 -22.13 -19.02
CA THR A 230 -10.57 -20.98 -19.72
C THR A 230 -11.33 -21.36 -20.99
N GLU A 231 -11.33 -22.64 -21.37
CA GLU A 231 -12.10 -23.10 -22.52
C GLU A 231 -13.59 -22.84 -22.25
N PRO A 232 -14.31 -22.14 -23.14
CA PRO A 232 -15.67 -21.66 -22.90
C PRO A 232 -16.71 -22.79 -23.03
N SER A 233 -16.49 -23.91 -22.34
CA SER A 233 -17.42 -25.03 -22.26
C SER A 233 -18.63 -24.74 -21.39
N ASP A 234 -18.51 -23.76 -20.49
CA ASP A 234 -19.53 -23.36 -19.53
C ASP A 234 -19.41 -21.86 -19.17
N PRO A 235 -20.43 -21.24 -18.56
CA PRO A 235 -20.43 -19.82 -18.23
C PRO A 235 -19.32 -19.38 -17.27
N GLU A 236 -18.90 -20.25 -16.35
CA GLU A 236 -17.87 -19.94 -15.35
C GLU A 236 -16.49 -19.84 -16.03
N ARG A 237 -16.15 -20.79 -16.89
CA ARG A 237 -14.91 -20.75 -17.68
C ARG A 237 -14.90 -19.63 -18.70
N HIS A 238 -16.06 -19.33 -19.30
CA HIS A 238 -16.19 -18.17 -20.18
C HIS A 238 -15.92 -16.87 -19.42
N LEU A 239 -16.47 -16.72 -18.22
CA LEU A 239 -16.19 -15.59 -17.34
C LEU A 239 -14.70 -15.53 -16.95
N LEU A 240 -14.09 -16.65 -16.59
CA LEU A 240 -12.67 -16.70 -16.25
C LEU A 240 -11.78 -16.29 -17.45
N SER A 241 -12.13 -16.77 -18.66
CA SER A 241 -11.49 -16.37 -19.91
C SER A 241 -11.58 -14.86 -20.13
N GLN A 242 -12.72 -14.23 -19.84
CA GLN A 242 -12.85 -12.78 -19.91
C GLN A 242 -11.98 -12.05 -18.87
N LEU A 243 -12.00 -12.51 -17.62
CA LEU A 243 -11.28 -11.87 -16.52
C LEU A 243 -9.75 -11.97 -16.64
N LEU A 244 -9.25 -13.11 -17.13
CA LEU A 244 -7.83 -13.30 -17.48
C LEU A 244 -7.49 -12.72 -18.87
N ASP A 245 -8.50 -12.29 -19.62
CA ASP A 245 -8.44 -11.97 -21.05
C ASP A 245 -7.71 -13.05 -21.89
N TRP A 246 -7.90 -14.32 -21.51
CA TRP A 246 -7.31 -15.47 -22.18
C TRP A 246 -8.24 -15.95 -23.29
N ARG A 247 -7.94 -15.55 -24.53
CA ARG A 247 -8.70 -15.96 -25.72
C ARG A 247 -7.93 -17.05 -26.47
N PRO A 248 -8.27 -18.35 -26.32
CA PRO A 248 -7.50 -19.45 -26.90
C PRO A 248 -7.46 -19.43 -28.44
N TYR A 249 -8.38 -18.70 -29.08
CA TYR A 249 -8.48 -18.57 -30.55
C TYR A 249 -7.95 -17.23 -31.09
N ALA A 250 -7.64 -16.26 -30.22
CA ALA A 250 -6.87 -15.10 -30.64
C ALA A 250 -5.38 -15.50 -30.79
N ARG A 251 -4.52 -14.62 -31.33
CA ARG A 251 -3.08 -14.89 -31.56
C ARG A 251 -2.49 -15.72 -30.40
N PRO A 252 -1.66 -16.75 -30.67
CA PRO A 252 -1.17 -17.68 -29.64
C PRO A 252 -0.63 -16.89 -28.44
N ARG A 253 -1.39 -16.90 -27.34
CA ARG A 253 -1.01 -16.20 -26.13
C ARG A 253 -0.02 -17.09 -25.38
N ASP A 254 1.06 -16.48 -24.97
CA ASP A 254 2.13 -17.10 -24.19
C ASP A 254 2.20 -16.41 -22.83
N PHE A 255 2.94 -16.99 -21.89
CA PHE A 255 3.16 -16.41 -20.58
C PHE A 255 4.04 -15.15 -20.66
N PRO A 256 3.82 -14.13 -19.80
CA PRO A 256 2.87 -14.05 -18.68
C PRO A 256 1.40 -13.74 -19.07
N LEU A 257 0.45 -13.90 -18.13
CA LEU A 257 -0.97 -13.57 -18.32
C LEU A 257 -1.29 -12.07 -18.24
N ILE A 258 -0.31 -11.25 -17.91
CA ILE A 258 -0.49 -9.83 -17.61
C ILE A 258 -0.29 -9.02 -18.90
N ARG A 259 -1.10 -7.99 -19.14
CA ARG A 259 -0.93 -7.03 -20.24
C ARG A 259 -0.38 -5.71 -19.71
N TYR A 260 0.39 -4.98 -20.50
CA TYR A 260 0.73 -3.58 -20.18
C TYR A 260 -0.56 -2.73 -20.16
N GLY A 261 -1.08 -2.48 -18.95
CA GLY A 261 -2.41 -1.94 -18.70
C GLY A 261 -2.63 -0.47 -19.08
N LEU A 262 -1.66 0.20 -19.72
CA LEU A 262 -1.78 1.61 -20.11
C LEU A 262 -1.21 1.93 -21.50
N HIS A 263 -0.24 1.17 -22.00
CA HIS A 263 0.34 1.45 -23.32
C HIS A 263 -0.57 1.04 -24.47
N ASP A 264 -1.41 0.02 -24.30
CA ASP A 264 -2.27 -0.43 -25.39
C ASP A 264 -3.42 0.55 -25.64
N GLU A 265 -4.07 1.11 -24.61
CA GLU A 265 -5.18 2.06 -24.84
C GLU A 265 -4.69 3.44 -25.30
N GLU A 266 -3.60 3.96 -24.73
CA GLU A 266 -3.04 5.26 -25.15
C GLU A 266 -2.29 5.15 -26.49
N GLY A 267 -1.63 4.00 -26.72
CA GLY A 267 -1.01 3.66 -28.00
C GLY A 267 -2.03 3.39 -29.10
N GLU A 268 -3.13 2.67 -28.82
CA GLU A 268 -4.24 2.50 -29.77
C GLU A 268 -4.99 3.82 -29.99
N ARG A 269 -5.15 4.69 -28.98
CA ARG A 269 -5.67 6.04 -29.19
C ARG A 269 -4.76 6.88 -30.09
N GLN A 270 -3.44 6.83 -29.87
CA GLN A 270 -2.49 7.57 -30.69
C GLN A 270 -2.40 7.01 -32.11
N LEU A 271 -2.47 5.69 -32.30
CA LEU A 271 -2.57 5.04 -33.61
C LEU A 271 -3.89 5.38 -34.30
N ALA A 272 -5.02 5.34 -33.60
CA ALA A 272 -6.31 5.75 -34.15
C ALA A 272 -6.34 7.25 -34.51
N LEU A 273 -5.68 8.11 -33.72
CA LEU A 273 -5.52 9.54 -34.01
C LEU A 273 -4.56 9.79 -35.19
N ALA A 274 -3.52 8.97 -35.35
CA ALA A 274 -2.60 9.03 -36.49
C ALA A 274 -3.24 8.50 -37.79
N GLU A 275 -4.08 7.47 -37.70
CA GLU A 275 -4.81 6.90 -38.84
C GLU A 275 -6.02 7.74 -39.27
N ALA A 276 -6.60 8.53 -38.37
CA ALA A 276 -7.72 9.42 -38.68
C ALA A 276 -7.39 10.55 -39.67
N GLY A 277 -6.10 10.78 -39.97
CA GLY A 277 -5.65 11.83 -40.89
C GLY A 277 -6.00 13.25 -40.41
N PRO A 278 -5.40 14.29 -41.01
CA PRO A 278 -5.70 15.68 -40.65
C PRO A 278 -7.07 16.08 -41.22
N SER A 279 -8.14 15.59 -40.60
CA SER A 279 -9.47 16.14 -40.82
C SER A 279 -9.56 17.47 -40.07
N SER A 280 -9.72 18.54 -40.84
CA SER A 280 -9.99 19.90 -40.38
C SER A 280 -11.37 19.95 -39.71
N SER A 281 -11.48 19.38 -38.51
CA SER A 281 -12.55 19.72 -37.60
C SER A 281 -12.00 20.79 -36.67
N SER A 282 -12.59 21.98 -36.76
CA SER A 282 -12.38 23.05 -35.81
C SER A 282 -12.83 22.57 -34.44
N SER A 283 -11.93 21.93 -33.68
CA SER A 283 -12.11 21.78 -32.24
C SER A 283 -11.83 23.15 -31.65
N THR A 284 -12.90 23.93 -31.60
CA THR A 284 -13.07 25.07 -30.72
C THR A 284 -12.50 24.69 -29.37
N CYS A 285 -11.32 25.22 -29.03
CA CYS A 285 -10.97 25.45 -27.65
C CYS A 285 -11.91 26.55 -27.16
N ASP A 286 -13.15 26.17 -26.90
CA ASP A 286 -14.06 26.97 -26.10
C ASP A 286 -13.50 26.94 -24.68
N GLY A 287 -12.70 27.97 -24.39
CA GLY A 287 -12.09 28.26 -23.10
C GLY A 287 -13.11 28.71 -22.07
N SER A 288 -14.20 27.95 -21.89
CA SER A 288 -15.27 28.29 -20.96
C SER A 288 -15.64 27.13 -20.04
N ARG A 289 -14.65 26.62 -19.30
CA ARG A 289 -14.85 26.05 -17.96
C ARG A 289 -13.53 26.05 -17.18
N GLN A 290 -13.36 27.16 -16.48
CA GLN A 290 -12.38 27.55 -15.45
C GLN A 290 -11.34 26.50 -14.98
N PRO A 291 -10.03 26.84 -15.04
CA PRO A 291 -9.04 26.40 -14.06
C PRO A 291 -9.04 27.37 -12.86
N ASP A 292 -10.19 27.60 -12.23
CA ASP A 292 -10.31 28.46 -11.04
C ASP A 292 -10.80 27.65 -9.84
N SER A 293 -10.37 26.38 -9.73
CA SER A 293 -10.44 25.79 -8.39
C SER A 293 -9.43 26.56 -7.54
N LEU A 294 -9.91 27.19 -6.47
CA LEU A 294 -9.08 27.87 -5.48
C LEU A 294 -7.87 27.00 -5.07
N GLN A 295 -8.09 25.68 -5.05
CA GLN A 295 -7.08 24.66 -4.85
C GLN A 295 -5.93 24.74 -5.87
N TYR A 296 -6.21 24.77 -7.18
CA TYR A 296 -5.18 24.88 -8.21
C TYR A 296 -4.38 26.18 -8.09
N SER A 297 -5.05 27.31 -7.83
CA SER A 297 -4.38 28.59 -7.60
C SER A 297 -3.50 28.59 -6.34
N ILE A 298 -3.91 27.91 -5.27
CA ILE A 298 -3.13 27.77 -4.04
C ILE A 298 -1.88 26.90 -4.29
N ILE A 299 -2.06 25.75 -4.96
CA ILE A 299 -0.98 24.80 -5.24
C ILE A 299 0.10 25.45 -6.11
N ASN A 300 -0.28 26.20 -7.14
CA ASN A 300 0.68 26.89 -8.03
C ASN A 300 1.44 28.06 -7.38
N GLN A 301 1.10 28.47 -6.15
CA GLN A 301 1.85 29.49 -5.41
C GLN A 301 3.06 28.92 -4.66
N PHE A 302 3.16 27.60 -4.51
CA PHE A 302 4.27 27.00 -3.80
C PHE A 302 5.52 26.89 -4.66
N ASP A 303 6.65 27.29 -4.09
CA ASP A 303 7.96 27.07 -4.69
C ASP A 303 8.41 25.63 -4.46
N TYR A 304 8.01 24.75 -5.38
CA TYR A 304 8.32 23.32 -5.33
C TYR A 304 9.82 22.99 -5.39
N GLU A 305 10.70 23.94 -5.72
CA GLU A 305 12.15 23.72 -5.62
C GLU A 305 12.64 23.74 -4.17
N ASN A 306 11.96 24.53 -3.33
CA ASN A 306 12.37 24.82 -1.96
C ASN A 306 11.49 24.15 -0.90
N LEU A 307 10.45 23.41 -1.31
CA LEU A 307 9.76 22.50 -0.40
C LEU A 307 10.75 21.39 -0.02
N GLY A 308 11.15 21.36 1.25
CA GLY A 308 12.15 20.43 1.80
C GLY A 308 11.82 18.95 1.57
N PRO A 309 12.63 18.02 2.12
CA PRO A 309 12.53 16.57 1.82
C PRO A 309 11.19 15.90 2.21
N TYR A 310 10.25 16.66 2.79
CA TYR A 310 8.93 16.23 3.22
C TYR A 310 7.88 16.18 2.10
N VAL A 311 8.13 16.80 0.94
CA VAL A 311 7.33 16.57 -0.27
C VAL A 311 8.11 15.61 -1.16
N PRO A 312 7.55 14.44 -1.52
CA PRO A 312 8.22 13.48 -2.39
C PRO A 312 8.65 14.11 -3.72
N GLU A 313 9.82 13.68 -4.23
CA GLU A 313 10.42 14.27 -5.44
C GLU A 313 9.50 14.16 -6.66
N PHE A 314 8.75 13.07 -6.81
CA PHE A 314 7.83 12.92 -7.94
C PHE A 314 6.73 14.00 -7.96
N VAL A 315 6.27 14.47 -6.79
CA VAL A 315 5.30 15.56 -6.67
C VAL A 315 5.97 16.89 -6.99
N ARG A 316 7.18 17.14 -6.46
CA ARG A 316 7.95 18.36 -6.76
C ARG A 316 8.26 18.47 -8.26
N HIS A 317 8.77 17.40 -8.85
CA HIS A 317 9.09 17.31 -10.26
C HIS A 317 7.83 17.43 -11.13
N GLY A 318 6.75 16.72 -10.78
CA GLY A 318 5.47 16.78 -11.48
C GLY A 318 4.91 18.20 -11.51
N MET A 319 4.85 18.87 -10.36
CA MET A 319 4.33 20.24 -10.24
C MET A 319 5.22 21.29 -10.91
N ARG A 320 6.54 21.07 -11.04
CA ARG A 320 7.46 21.98 -11.76
C ARG A 320 7.41 21.84 -13.27
N THR A 321 7.33 20.61 -13.76
CA THR A 321 7.54 20.30 -15.18
C THR A 321 6.27 20.24 -15.99
N THR A 322 5.10 20.11 -15.35
CA THR A 322 3.81 20.17 -16.05
C THR A 322 3.17 21.54 -15.94
N SER A 323 2.93 22.18 -17.08
CA SER A 323 2.17 23.43 -17.15
C SER A 323 0.70 23.25 -16.76
N ARG A 324 0.19 22.01 -16.80
CA ARG A 324 -1.15 21.59 -16.37
C ARG A 324 -1.08 20.24 -15.66
N PRO A 325 -0.77 20.21 -14.35
CA PRO A 325 -0.79 18.99 -13.57
C PRO A 325 -2.18 18.36 -13.59
N SER A 326 -2.24 17.03 -13.61
CA SER A 326 -3.51 16.29 -13.52
C SER A 326 -4.15 16.45 -12.15
N ASP A 327 -5.47 16.23 -12.04
CA ASP A 327 -6.19 16.29 -10.76
C ASP A 327 -5.55 15.39 -9.68
N ARG A 328 -5.04 14.21 -10.08
CA ARG A 328 -4.31 13.31 -9.16
C ARG A 328 -3.00 13.94 -8.66
N MET A 329 -2.26 14.62 -9.53
CA MET A 329 -1.03 15.32 -9.14
C MET A 329 -1.34 16.51 -8.21
N CYS A 330 -2.41 17.26 -8.49
CA CYS A 330 -2.89 18.34 -7.62
C CYS A 330 -3.35 17.82 -6.26
N ASN A 331 -4.06 16.68 -6.20
CA ASN A 331 -4.47 16.06 -4.94
C ASN A 331 -3.30 15.54 -4.13
N ALA A 332 -2.30 14.91 -4.77
CA ALA A 332 -1.06 14.51 -4.11
C ALA A 332 -0.31 15.73 -3.55
N ALA A 333 -0.15 16.79 -4.36
CA ALA A 333 0.48 18.03 -3.90
C ALA A 333 -0.26 18.65 -2.71
N LEU A 334 -1.59 18.72 -2.74
CA LEU A 334 -2.41 19.18 -1.62
C LEU A 334 -2.24 18.33 -0.37
N PHE A 335 -2.19 17.00 -0.50
CA PHE A 335 -2.01 16.10 0.62
C PHE A 335 -0.71 16.38 1.37
N TYR A 336 0.42 16.47 0.66
CA TYR A 336 1.72 16.76 1.27
C TYR A 336 1.83 18.20 1.78
N LEU A 337 1.26 19.18 1.05
CA LEU A 337 1.22 20.57 1.49
C LEU A 337 0.33 20.76 2.74
N ARG A 338 -0.74 19.98 2.89
CA ARG A 338 -1.55 19.96 4.12
C ARG A 338 -0.75 19.46 5.31
N GLY A 339 0.05 18.40 5.14
CA GLY A 339 0.99 17.95 6.16
C GLY A 339 1.97 19.06 6.57
N LEU A 340 2.49 19.82 5.60
CA LEU A 340 3.52 20.82 5.81
C LEU A 340 3.04 22.16 6.38
N TYR A 341 1.90 22.67 5.90
CA TYR A 341 1.44 24.03 6.19
C TYR A 341 0.14 24.07 7.00
N PHE A 342 -0.65 23.01 6.98
CA PHE A 342 -1.95 22.96 7.65
C PHE A 342 -1.93 22.10 8.92
N THR A 343 -0.78 21.51 9.28
CA THR A 343 -0.49 21.18 10.68
C THR A 343 0.03 22.46 11.37
N THR A 344 -0.88 23.22 11.96
CA THR A 344 -0.59 24.57 12.47
C THR A 344 0.47 24.55 13.58
N THR A 345 1.70 24.94 13.24
CA THR A 345 2.51 25.81 14.10
C THR A 345 2.29 27.24 13.63
N LYS A 346 1.75 28.10 14.50
CA LYS A 346 1.72 29.56 14.27
C LYS A 346 3.17 30.03 14.15
N ARG A 347 3.53 30.62 13.01
CA ARG A 347 4.82 31.30 12.81
C ARG A 347 4.66 32.78 13.17
N ASP A 348 5.57 33.29 13.99
CA ASP A 348 5.64 34.69 14.40
C ASP A 348 5.79 35.63 13.19
N VAL A 349 4.92 36.63 13.10
CA VAL A 349 5.05 37.75 12.16
C VAL A 349 5.84 38.87 12.84
N PRO A 350 6.87 39.45 12.19
CA PRO A 350 7.60 40.60 12.75
C PRO A 350 6.68 41.82 12.91
N LYS A 351 6.73 42.44 14.08
CA LYS A 351 5.99 43.67 14.43
C LYS A 351 6.19 44.77 13.38
N SER A 352 5.10 45.18 12.75
CA SER A 352 4.93 46.53 12.19
C SER A 352 3.59 47.12 12.64
N GLN A 353 3.58 48.44 12.87
CA GLN A 353 2.55 49.24 13.54
C GLN A 353 1.17 49.27 12.83
N PRO A 354 0.09 49.69 13.52
CA PRO A 354 -1.29 49.37 13.11
C PRO A 354 -1.88 50.39 12.14
N PRO A 355 -2.88 49.96 11.33
CA PRO A 355 -4.03 50.78 11.05
C PRO A 355 -5.34 50.17 11.57
N SER A 356 -6.19 51.09 12.01
CA SER A 356 -7.58 51.02 12.45
C SER A 356 -8.47 49.86 11.97
N SER A 357 -9.01 49.14 12.95
CA SER A 357 -10.41 48.69 13.12
C SER A 357 -11.29 48.45 11.88
N SER A 358 -11.63 47.17 11.66
CA SER A 358 -13.01 46.76 11.37
C SER A 358 -13.19 45.28 11.74
N SER A 359 -13.99 45.04 12.77
CA SER A 359 -14.28 43.74 13.39
C SER A 359 -15.40 43.00 12.68
N SER A 360 -15.15 41.74 12.31
CA SER A 360 -16.18 40.71 12.18
C SER A 360 -15.65 39.42 12.82
N SER A 361 -15.84 39.29 14.13
CA SER A 361 -15.55 38.06 14.87
C SER A 361 -16.82 37.21 15.00
N SER A 362 -16.66 35.94 14.72
CA SER A 362 -17.65 34.87 14.77
C SER A 362 -17.73 34.26 16.17
N ASN A 363 -18.91 34.33 16.79
CA ASN A 363 -19.64 33.32 17.60
C ASN A 363 -18.96 32.42 18.65
N ALA A 364 -17.70 32.61 19.04
CA ALA A 364 -17.10 31.90 20.18
C ALA A 364 -17.17 32.69 21.50
N ASP A 365 -17.44 34.00 21.45
CA ASP A 365 -17.48 34.87 22.64
C ASP A 365 -18.86 34.89 23.34
N ASP A 366 -19.91 34.30 22.77
CA ASP A 366 -21.29 34.43 23.28
C ASP A 366 -21.65 33.45 24.41
N ILE A 367 -20.86 32.40 24.66
CA ILE A 367 -21.14 31.46 25.75
C ILE A 367 -20.77 32.05 27.12
N PHE A 368 -19.81 32.99 27.18
CA PHE A 368 -19.38 33.64 28.42
C PHE A 368 -19.87 35.09 28.58
N ASN A 369 -20.51 35.67 27.56
CA ASN A 369 -21.05 37.04 27.62
C ASN A 369 -22.48 37.13 28.17
N ASN A 370 -23.10 36.02 28.54
CA ASN A 370 -24.38 36.03 29.26
C ASN A 370 -24.16 36.41 30.75
N THR A 371 -23.75 37.66 30.94
CA THR A 371 -23.40 38.33 32.21
C THR A 371 -24.58 38.51 33.16
N ASN A 372 -25.77 38.02 32.81
CA ASN A 372 -26.94 38.06 33.67
C ASN A 372 -26.89 37.04 34.82
N LEU A 373 -26.05 35.99 34.74
CA LEU A 373 -25.90 35.05 35.86
C LEU A 373 -25.01 35.59 37.00
N CYS A 374 -24.08 36.51 36.72
CA CYS A 374 -23.17 37.08 37.72
C CYS A 374 -23.65 38.43 38.28
N LYS A 375 -24.75 39.00 37.77
CA LYS A 375 -25.25 40.32 38.17
C LYS A 375 -26.07 40.32 39.46
N GLU A 376 -26.63 39.18 39.88
CA GLU A 376 -27.55 39.16 41.03
C GLU A 376 -26.87 39.03 42.40
N GLN A 377 -25.55 38.81 42.48
CA GLN A 377 -24.85 38.64 43.77
C GLN A 377 -23.82 39.72 44.12
N GLY A 378 -23.65 40.76 43.30
CA GLY A 378 -22.81 41.91 43.66
C GLY A 378 -21.30 41.65 43.81
N ASP A 379 -20.83 40.42 43.56
CA ASP A 379 -19.41 40.04 43.64
C ASP A 379 -18.83 39.68 42.27
N THR A 380 -18.51 40.72 41.49
CA THR A 380 -17.87 40.60 40.18
C THR A 380 -16.44 40.04 40.25
N SER A 381 -15.84 39.94 41.44
CA SER A 381 -14.47 39.43 41.61
C SER A 381 -14.40 37.90 41.49
N SER A 382 -15.48 37.19 41.82
CA SER A 382 -15.53 35.73 41.75
C SER A 382 -15.65 35.21 40.30
N CYS A 383 -16.45 35.86 39.45
CA CYS A 383 -16.65 35.42 38.06
C CYS A 383 -15.42 35.69 37.16
N LEU A 384 -14.68 36.78 37.39
CA LEU A 384 -13.40 37.01 36.69
C LEU A 384 -12.36 35.96 37.06
N ARG A 385 -12.30 35.55 38.34
CA ARG A 385 -11.43 34.45 38.78
C ARG A 385 -11.80 33.13 38.13
N VAL A 386 -13.08 32.81 37.96
CA VAL A 386 -13.52 31.57 37.29
C VAL A 386 -13.21 31.62 35.79
N ALA A 387 -13.42 32.77 35.13
CA ALA A 387 -13.08 32.94 33.72
C ALA A 387 -11.56 32.86 33.48
N ASP A 388 -10.75 33.41 34.37
CA ASP A 388 -9.28 33.31 34.33
C ASP A 388 -8.80 31.88 34.65
N LEU A 389 -9.46 31.17 35.57
CA LEU A 389 -9.21 29.75 35.84
C LEU A 389 -9.52 28.86 34.64
N VAL A 390 -10.61 29.15 33.92
CA VAL A 390 -11.00 28.40 32.73
C VAL A 390 -10.09 28.74 31.55
N LYS A 391 -9.76 30.02 31.35
CA LYS A 391 -8.86 30.50 30.27
C LYS A 391 -7.41 30.03 30.45
N GLY A 392 -6.96 29.75 31.68
CA GLY A 392 -5.62 29.24 31.96
C GLY A 392 -5.49 27.71 31.93
N SER A 393 -6.59 26.97 31.81
CA SER A 393 -6.57 25.51 31.95
C SER A 393 -6.54 24.80 30.60
N CYS A 394 -5.53 23.96 30.39
CA CYS A 394 -5.42 23.10 29.22
C CYS A 394 -6.17 21.78 29.47
N ASN A 395 -7.42 21.70 29.02
CA ASN A 395 -8.28 20.53 29.23
C ASN A 395 -8.27 19.54 28.06
N SER A 396 -7.72 19.94 26.93
CA SER A 396 -7.65 19.14 25.71
C SER A 396 -6.38 19.47 24.94
N ILE A 397 -5.80 18.46 24.30
CA ILE A 397 -4.56 18.59 23.54
C ILE A 397 -4.80 18.25 22.08
N SER A 398 -4.05 18.91 21.19
CA SER A 398 -4.12 18.71 19.73
C SER A 398 -2.87 18.03 19.16
N SER A 399 -1.83 17.86 19.98
CA SER A 399 -0.63 17.12 19.62
C SER A 399 0.02 16.55 20.87
N LEU A 400 0.59 15.36 20.75
CA LEU A 400 1.39 14.71 21.79
C LEU A 400 2.71 14.25 21.15
N THR A 401 3.82 14.49 21.84
CA THR A 401 5.14 13.97 21.51
C THR A 401 5.72 13.23 22.71
N VAL A 402 6.54 12.24 22.42
CA VAL A 402 7.19 11.38 23.41
C VAL A 402 8.70 11.41 23.22
N ASP A 403 9.40 11.63 24.32
CA ASP A 403 10.82 11.39 24.43
C ASP A 403 11.05 10.15 25.31
N ILE A 404 11.88 9.21 24.84
CA ILE A 404 12.34 8.06 25.63
C ILE A 404 13.86 8.11 25.77
N HIS A 405 14.31 7.85 26.99
CA HIS A 405 15.73 7.75 27.34
C HIS A 405 16.02 6.32 27.78
N LEU A 406 16.98 5.67 27.13
CA LEU A 406 17.56 4.42 27.63
C LEU A 406 18.57 4.73 28.74
N GLY A 407 18.67 3.82 29.71
CA GLY A 407 19.61 3.91 30.83
C GLY A 407 20.98 3.33 30.50
N GLU A 408 21.69 2.87 31.53
CA GLU A 408 23.05 2.32 31.41
C GLU A 408 23.11 1.04 30.58
N LYS A 409 22.09 0.18 30.68
CA LYS A 409 21.92 -0.96 29.78
C LYS A 409 21.01 -0.55 28.63
N GLY A 410 21.57 -0.40 27.43
CA GLY A 410 20.77 -0.22 26.21
C GLY A 410 20.07 -1.51 25.78
N THR A 411 19.32 -1.46 24.69
CA THR A 411 18.69 -2.63 24.08
C THR A 411 19.00 -2.71 22.58
N ASP A 412 19.10 -3.92 22.06
CA ASP A 412 19.06 -4.27 20.63
C ASP A 412 17.67 -4.76 20.18
N GLU A 413 16.72 -4.85 21.13
CA GLU A 413 15.33 -5.21 20.92
C GLU A 413 14.52 -4.03 20.34
N ALA A 414 13.34 -4.33 19.81
CA ALA A 414 12.42 -3.31 19.31
C ALA A 414 11.48 -2.86 20.42
N ILE A 415 11.42 -1.56 20.67
CA ILE A 415 10.56 -0.97 21.70
C ILE A 415 9.38 -0.25 21.07
N GLY A 416 8.17 -0.60 21.50
CA GLY A 416 6.94 0.10 21.18
C GLY A 416 6.33 0.77 22.42
N LEU A 417 5.45 1.73 22.21
CA LEU A 417 4.72 2.45 23.23
C LEU A 417 3.24 2.42 22.93
N LEU A 418 2.45 1.98 23.88
CA LEU A 418 1.01 2.10 23.88
C LEU A 418 0.62 3.27 24.77
N ILE A 419 -0.27 4.14 24.28
CA ILE A 419 -0.89 5.21 25.05
C ILE A 419 -2.40 5.04 24.92
N GLY A 420 -3.12 5.02 26.04
CA GLY A 420 -4.56 4.78 26.04
C GLY A 420 -5.29 5.54 27.14
N GLY A 421 -6.63 5.54 27.05
CA GLY A 421 -7.56 6.17 27.99
C GLY A 421 -8.60 5.17 28.52
N ALA A 422 -9.14 5.41 29.71
CA ALA A 422 -10.17 4.60 30.37
C ALA A 422 -11.60 4.97 29.94
N SER A 423 -11.77 6.04 29.15
CA SER A 423 -13.06 6.54 28.72
C SER A 423 -13.40 6.04 27.31
N THR A 424 -14.55 5.42 26.99
CA THR A 424 -15.56 4.62 27.70
C THR A 424 -16.50 4.06 26.59
N THR A 425 -17.05 2.85 26.77
CA THR A 425 -18.28 2.31 26.15
C THR A 425 -18.36 1.90 24.68
N THR A 426 -17.45 2.27 23.78
CA THR A 426 -17.45 1.70 22.42
C THR A 426 -16.35 0.66 22.28
N THR A 427 -16.75 -0.59 22.04
CA THR A 427 -16.01 -1.85 22.11
C THR A 427 -14.78 -2.02 21.21
N THR A 428 -14.24 -0.97 20.60
CA THR A 428 -13.12 -1.08 19.64
C THR A 428 -12.23 0.16 19.62
N THR A 429 -11.78 0.66 20.78
CA THR A 429 -10.62 1.57 20.78
C THR A 429 -9.42 0.75 20.32
N THR A 430 -8.98 0.97 19.08
CA THR A 430 -7.80 0.32 18.54
C THR A 430 -6.57 0.80 19.30
N GLU A 431 -6.03 -0.04 20.16
CA GLU A 431 -4.74 0.22 20.82
C GLU A 431 -3.65 0.31 19.75
N ALA A 432 -3.32 1.54 19.33
CA ALA A 432 -2.29 1.78 18.34
C ALA A 432 -0.92 1.83 19.03
N VAL A 433 -0.04 0.90 18.67
CA VAL A 433 1.36 0.89 19.12
C VAL A 433 2.12 2.00 18.39
N ILE A 434 2.66 2.95 19.15
CA ILE A 434 3.55 4.01 18.70
C ILE A 434 4.98 3.46 18.76
N PRO A 435 5.68 3.39 17.65
CA PRO A 435 6.87 2.59 17.63
C PRO A 435 8.07 3.52 17.95
N LEU A 436 8.86 3.19 18.99
CA LEU A 436 9.87 4.09 19.56
C LEU A 436 11.29 3.79 19.07
N LEU A 437 11.70 2.52 19.16
CA LEU A 437 13.02 2.06 18.76
C LEU A 437 12.90 0.81 17.88
N PRO A 438 13.49 0.82 16.68
CA PRO A 438 13.64 -0.38 15.88
C PRO A 438 14.80 -1.26 16.40
N PHE A 439 14.82 -2.53 16.00
CA PHE A 439 15.88 -3.49 16.32
C PHE A 439 17.26 -2.96 15.97
N SER A 440 18.24 -2.98 16.87
CA SER A 440 19.61 -2.57 16.54
C SER A 440 20.54 -3.77 16.40
N ASP A 441 21.64 -3.64 15.66
CA ASP A 441 22.71 -4.66 15.70
C ASP A 441 23.56 -4.56 16.97
N THR A 442 23.49 -3.42 17.66
CA THR A 442 24.19 -3.18 18.92
C THR A 442 23.26 -2.52 19.92
N ALA A 443 23.22 -3.04 21.15
CA ALA A 443 22.60 -2.35 22.26
C ALA A 443 23.31 -1.00 22.47
N THR A 444 22.56 0.10 22.42
CA THR A 444 23.11 1.46 22.59
C THR A 444 22.66 2.03 23.93
N PRO A 445 23.49 1.96 24.99
CA PRO A 445 23.27 2.67 26.25
C PRO A 445 23.00 4.15 26.06
N HIS A 446 22.24 4.75 26.97
CA HIS A 446 21.99 6.19 27.01
C HIS A 446 21.40 6.80 25.73
N ARG A 447 20.90 5.97 24.80
CA ARG A 447 20.25 6.45 23.60
C ARG A 447 18.97 7.17 23.99
N THR A 448 18.79 8.36 23.43
CA THR A 448 17.54 9.12 23.55
C THR A 448 16.86 9.15 22.20
N VAL A 449 15.59 8.79 22.16
CA VAL A 449 14.71 9.09 21.03
C VAL A 449 13.86 10.28 21.43
N LYS A 450 13.89 11.34 20.61
CA LYS A 450 13.19 12.59 20.88
C LYS A 450 12.09 12.83 19.87
N ASP A 451 11.11 13.61 20.29
CA ASP A 451 10.08 14.19 19.44
C ASP A 451 9.28 13.14 18.65
N VAL A 452 9.07 11.95 19.23
CA VAL A 452 8.23 10.92 18.61
C VAL A 452 6.79 11.40 18.66
N ARG A 453 6.29 11.83 17.50
CA ARG A 453 4.95 12.39 17.37
C ARG A 453 3.90 11.28 17.41
N VAL A 454 2.89 11.48 18.24
CA VAL A 454 1.72 10.60 18.33
C VAL A 454 0.66 11.06 17.34
N ASP A 455 0.19 10.16 16.51
CA ASP A 455 -0.99 10.38 15.67
C ASP A 455 -2.26 10.29 16.54
N MET A 456 -2.72 11.46 16.97
CA MET A 456 -3.87 11.58 17.87
C MET A 456 -5.12 10.93 17.30
N LYS A 457 -5.34 11.07 15.98
CA LYS A 457 -6.51 10.52 15.31
C LYS A 457 -6.45 9.00 15.21
N ARG A 458 -5.27 8.44 14.90
CA ARG A 458 -5.08 6.98 14.88
C ARG A 458 -5.21 6.36 16.27
N VAL A 459 -4.63 6.97 17.30
CA VAL A 459 -4.60 6.40 18.66
C VAL A 459 -5.94 6.61 19.40
N PHE A 460 -6.54 7.80 19.30
CA PHE A 460 -7.71 8.19 20.09
C PHE A 460 -8.97 8.41 19.26
N GLY A 461 -8.91 8.24 17.94
CA GLY A 461 -10.05 8.50 17.04
C GLY A 461 -10.35 9.98 16.78
N SER A 462 -9.56 10.90 17.33
CA SER A 462 -9.79 12.36 17.25
C SER A 462 -8.48 13.14 17.16
N ASP A 463 -8.48 14.22 16.37
CA ASP A 463 -7.35 15.17 16.29
C ASP A 463 -7.20 16.02 17.57
N VAL A 464 -8.27 16.12 18.37
CA VAL A 464 -8.30 16.81 19.66
C VAL A 464 -8.80 15.87 20.73
N VAL A 465 -7.97 15.63 21.75
CA VAL A 465 -8.23 14.64 22.79
C VAL A 465 -8.31 15.34 24.15
N PRO A 466 -9.39 15.15 24.92
CA PRO A 466 -9.45 15.60 26.30
C PRO A 466 -8.30 15.01 27.10
N LEU A 467 -7.60 15.83 27.90
CA LEU A 467 -6.43 15.37 28.67
C LEU A 467 -6.78 14.24 29.65
N ARG A 468 -8.04 14.20 30.10
CA ARG A 468 -8.61 13.17 30.98
C ARG A 468 -8.88 11.81 30.30
N ASP A 469 -8.71 11.74 28.98
CA ASP A 469 -8.88 10.51 28.20
C ASP A 469 -7.49 9.91 27.86
N ILE A 470 -6.43 10.38 28.52
CA ILE A 470 -5.04 9.92 28.36
C ILE A 470 -4.58 9.43 29.73
N ASP A 471 -4.77 8.14 29.98
CA ASP A 471 -4.80 7.57 31.33
C ASP A 471 -3.64 6.64 31.62
N TYR A 472 -3.00 6.07 30.60
CA TYR A 472 -1.85 5.22 30.81
C TYR A 472 -0.87 5.26 29.66
N ILE A 473 0.37 4.90 30.00
CA ILE A 473 1.41 4.52 29.05
C ILE A 473 1.90 3.10 29.37
N VAL A 474 2.12 2.33 28.32
CA VAL A 474 2.63 0.95 28.38
C VAL A 474 3.81 0.85 27.42
N LEU A 475 4.92 0.36 27.92
CA LEU A 475 6.11 0.08 27.13
C LEU A 475 6.11 -1.39 26.74
N LEU A 476 6.20 -1.62 25.44
CA LEU A 476 6.28 -2.94 24.85
C LEU A 476 7.72 -3.22 24.45
N ASP A 477 8.21 -4.40 24.82
CA ASP A 477 9.51 -4.89 24.38
C ASP A 477 9.32 -6.09 23.46
N THR A 478 10.21 -6.26 22.49
CA THR A 478 10.12 -7.41 21.60
C THR A 478 11.48 -7.91 21.18
N PRO A 479 11.83 -9.16 21.54
CA PRO A 479 13.15 -9.70 21.33
C PRO A 479 13.43 -9.93 19.85
N ARG A 480 14.71 -9.80 19.49
CA ARG A 480 15.19 -10.15 18.16
C ARG A 480 15.14 -11.68 17.98
N LEU A 481 14.86 -12.12 16.76
CA LEU A 481 14.83 -13.56 16.47
C LEU A 481 16.20 -14.19 16.72
N GLY A 482 16.22 -15.23 17.56
CA GLY A 482 17.43 -15.99 17.87
C GLY A 482 18.35 -15.33 18.90
N SER A 483 17.96 -14.20 19.50
CA SER A 483 18.59 -13.69 20.73
C SER A 483 17.80 -14.13 21.95
N ASP A 484 18.50 -14.52 23.01
CA ASP A 484 17.87 -14.64 24.32
C ASP A 484 17.41 -13.25 24.79
N PRO A 485 16.23 -13.12 25.41
CA PRO A 485 15.74 -11.84 25.93
C PRO A 485 16.76 -11.22 26.88
N ARG A 486 17.14 -9.96 26.64
CA ARG A 486 18.13 -9.26 27.47
C ARG A 486 17.46 -8.23 28.34
N ASP A 487 17.92 -8.13 29.58
CA ASP A 487 17.52 -7.04 30.44
C ASP A 487 18.15 -5.73 29.95
N TRP A 488 17.36 -4.66 29.95
CA TRP A 488 17.82 -3.32 29.62
C TRP A 488 17.24 -2.32 30.62
N THR A 489 17.76 -1.09 30.63
CA THR A 489 17.35 -0.08 31.62
C THR A 489 16.52 0.99 30.94
N LEU A 490 15.30 1.22 31.42
CA LEU A 490 14.50 2.38 31.05
C LEU A 490 15.01 3.59 31.84
N GLY A 491 15.70 4.50 31.17
CA GLY A 491 16.22 5.74 31.79
C GLY A 491 15.09 6.71 32.14
N GLY A 492 14.12 6.90 31.23
CA GLY A 492 12.93 7.73 31.50
C GLY A 492 12.09 7.99 30.26
N ILE A 493 10.90 8.56 30.48
CA ILE A 493 9.94 8.96 29.46
C ILE A 493 9.46 10.37 29.80
N THR A 494 9.43 11.25 28.79
CA THR A 494 8.84 12.60 28.91
C THR A 494 7.75 12.74 27.87
N LEU A 495 6.57 13.20 28.30
CA LEU A 495 5.47 13.53 27.38
C LEU A 495 5.39 15.05 27.23
N THR A 496 5.24 15.53 26.00
CA THR A 496 5.00 16.94 25.71
C THR A 496 3.75 17.08 24.85
N ALA A 497 2.83 17.95 25.25
CA ALA A 497 1.58 18.16 24.54
C ALA A 497 1.36 19.64 24.20
N SER A 498 0.65 19.90 23.12
CA SER A 498 0.17 21.26 22.78
C SER A 498 -1.32 21.35 23.08
N CYS A 499 -1.72 22.42 23.78
CA CYS A 499 -3.12 22.65 24.10
C CYS A 499 -3.93 22.98 22.85
N ALA A 500 -5.12 22.40 22.71
CA ALA A 500 -5.93 22.62 21.51
C ALA A 500 -6.46 24.06 21.39
N ASN A 501 -6.76 24.70 22.54
CA ASN A 501 -7.40 26.02 22.60
C ASN A 501 -6.44 27.14 23.02
N LEU A 502 -5.18 26.82 23.35
CA LEU A 502 -4.20 27.76 23.89
C LEU A 502 -2.87 27.57 23.16
N ALA A 503 -2.08 28.63 22.99
CA ALA A 503 -0.73 28.52 22.41
C ALA A 503 0.29 27.87 23.37
N GLN A 504 -0.14 27.52 24.57
CA GLN A 504 0.70 26.93 25.62
C GLN A 504 0.98 25.45 25.34
N LYS A 505 2.13 24.99 25.84
CA LYS A 505 2.48 23.57 25.88
C LYS A 505 2.39 23.06 27.31
N MET A 506 2.16 21.76 27.44
CA MET A 506 2.28 21.06 28.70
C MET A 506 3.37 20.02 28.61
N THR A 507 4.06 19.77 29.70
CA THR A 507 5.01 18.67 29.83
C THR A 507 4.66 17.82 31.04
N MET A 508 4.86 16.52 30.90
CA MET A 508 4.75 15.57 31.98
C MET A 508 6.11 14.92 32.18
N SER A 509 6.83 15.38 33.20
CA SER A 509 8.20 14.96 33.50
C SER A 509 8.28 14.02 34.71
N SER A 510 7.15 13.56 35.25
CA SER A 510 7.12 12.67 36.43
C SER A 510 7.88 11.35 36.20
N TYR A 511 8.05 10.94 34.94
CA TYR A 511 8.80 9.74 34.55
C TYR A 511 10.10 10.05 33.80
N SER A 512 10.64 11.27 33.85
CA SER A 512 11.87 11.61 33.12
C SER A 512 13.13 10.89 33.65
N SER A 513 13.04 10.22 34.80
CA SER A 513 14.16 9.53 35.47
C SER A 513 13.66 8.28 36.19
N VAL A 514 13.25 7.28 35.42
CA VAL A 514 12.75 5.99 35.94
C VAL A 514 13.92 5.12 36.42
N ASN A 515 14.93 4.91 35.57
CA ASN A 515 16.10 4.05 35.81
C ASN A 515 15.77 2.63 36.30
N GLU A 516 14.72 2.03 35.74
CA GLU A 516 14.28 0.66 36.08
C GLU A 516 14.83 -0.35 35.07
N VAL A 517 15.24 -1.53 35.57
CA VAL A 517 15.58 -2.66 34.71
C VAL A 517 14.29 -3.32 34.24
N VAL A 518 14.15 -3.49 32.94
CA VAL A 518 13.00 -4.09 32.26
C VAL A 518 13.49 -5.22 31.36
N GLN A 519 12.66 -6.23 31.13
CA GLN A 519 13.02 -7.39 30.33
C GLN A 519 11.77 -8.06 29.76
N ASN A 520 11.81 -8.48 28.50
CA ASN A 520 10.81 -9.38 27.95
C ASN A 520 10.95 -10.78 28.58
N SER A 521 9.86 -11.28 29.17
CA SER A 521 9.85 -12.56 29.91
C SER A 521 9.61 -13.78 29.00
N SER A 522 9.16 -13.53 27.77
CA SER A 522 8.86 -14.56 26.79
C SER A 522 10.14 -15.26 26.34
N PRO A 523 10.21 -16.60 26.34
CA PRO A 523 11.35 -17.31 25.76
C PRO A 523 11.47 -16.93 24.27
N SER A 524 12.69 -16.97 23.73
CA SER A 524 13.04 -16.59 22.34
C SER A 524 12.22 -17.29 21.23
N THR A 525 11.43 -18.30 21.58
CA THR A 525 10.49 -19.00 20.70
C THR A 525 9.17 -18.26 20.49
N ASN A 526 8.75 -17.39 21.42
CA ASN A 526 7.47 -16.70 21.37
C ASN A 526 7.69 -15.20 21.14
N ARG A 527 7.56 -14.81 19.86
CA ARG A 527 7.94 -13.53 19.24
C ARG A 527 6.99 -12.37 19.54
N GLN A 528 6.18 -12.47 20.60
CA GLN A 528 5.12 -11.49 20.85
C GLN A 528 5.67 -10.30 21.66
N PRO A 529 5.24 -9.07 21.35
CA PRO A 529 5.50 -7.93 22.21
C PRO A 529 4.94 -8.19 23.61
N GLU A 530 5.76 -7.95 24.63
CA GLU A 530 5.32 -8.04 26.01
C GLU A 530 5.32 -6.66 26.65
N THR A 531 4.35 -6.45 27.54
CA THR A 531 4.37 -5.29 28.42
C THR A 531 5.48 -5.46 29.44
N VAL A 532 6.54 -4.67 29.30
CA VAL A 532 7.67 -4.69 30.23
C VAL A 532 7.60 -3.56 31.25
N TRP A 533 6.79 -2.54 30.99
CA TRP A 533 6.58 -1.43 31.90
C TRP A 533 5.23 -0.76 31.66
N ARG A 534 4.57 -0.31 32.73
CA ARG A 534 3.28 0.40 32.67
C ARG A 534 3.21 1.46 33.76
N ARG A 535 2.67 2.63 33.44
CA ARG A 535 2.27 3.64 34.42
C ARG A 535 0.94 4.27 34.03
N ASP A 536 0.13 4.51 35.04
CA ASP A 536 -1.08 5.32 34.90
C ASP A 536 -0.68 6.80 34.99
N LEU A 537 -1.32 7.63 34.19
CA LEU A 537 -1.07 9.05 34.05
C LEU A 537 -2.13 9.82 34.83
N ASN A 538 -1.70 10.76 35.67
CA ASN A 538 -2.64 11.64 36.36
C ASN A 538 -2.58 13.04 35.75
N ARG A 539 -3.71 13.75 35.81
CA ARG A 539 -3.81 15.10 35.30
C ARG A 539 -2.85 16.06 36.00
N GLU A 540 -2.60 15.82 37.28
CA GLU A 540 -1.74 16.63 38.16
C GLU A 540 -0.25 16.52 37.78
N ASP A 541 0.14 15.48 37.04
CA ASP A 541 1.51 15.30 36.55
C ASP A 541 1.86 16.25 35.40
N TRP A 542 0.84 16.85 34.76
CA TRP A 542 1.02 17.77 33.64
C TRP A 542 1.26 19.21 34.11
N LYS A 543 2.39 19.78 33.69
CA LYS A 543 2.78 21.16 34.00
C LYS A 543 2.76 22.01 32.73
N ILE A 544 2.16 23.19 32.82
CA ILE A 544 2.21 24.17 31.73
C ILE A 544 3.64 24.70 31.62
N VAL A 545 4.19 24.64 30.41
CA VAL A 545 5.51 25.20 30.07
C VAL A 545 5.25 26.53 29.37
N ALA A 546 5.85 27.59 29.90
CA ALA A 546 5.72 28.95 29.39
C ALA A 546 6.42 29.14 28.05
#